data_AF-A0A820NFX3-F1
#
_entry.id   AF-A0A820NFX3-F1
#
_cell.length_a   1.000
_cell.length_b   1.000
_cell.length_c   1.000
_cell.angle_alpha   90.00
_cell.angle_beta   90.00
_cell.angle_gamma   90.00
#
_symmetry.space_group_name_H-M   'P 1'
#
loop_
_entity.id
_entity.type
_entity.pdbx_description
1 polymer ?
#
loop_
_entity_poly.entity_id
_entity_poly.type
_entity_poly.pdbx_seq_one_letter_code
_entity_poly.pdbx_strand_id
1 'polypeptide(L)'
;KLYLPIALNDHWNKDAIQYYMKTIRSKANYLPNNLKFIANNNGIIDDNDIEQISNILLEAQWLVICIGFCLGCPFAIPINLKHRLSVPKYNPARTYIPDGSCDLGGNYMAIYPIESPGGYQLFGRTIQTWSTFGTIGYPFTNYQPWLLNMFDIIQFQSVTELQLKNLQMELLKEIDSNNNNYNEVSNDSQQQQQNLQELDDNHKIIYAMVGAMKTEITIISDCNGKLYHIYIKPNQLINAGDPLFIIKLDQ
;
A
#
# COMPACT_ATOMS: atom_id res chain seq x y z
N LYS A 1 -2.74 19.40 0.98
CA LYS A 1 -3.50 18.61 -0.01
C LYS A 1 -2.63 18.48 -1.25
N LEU A 2 -2.39 17.26 -1.71
CA LEU A 2 -1.52 16.90 -2.82
C LEU A 2 -2.34 16.27 -3.94
N TYR A 3 -2.04 16.65 -5.18
CA TYR A 3 -2.62 16.02 -6.36
C TYR A 3 -1.59 15.09 -6.97
N LEU A 4 -1.89 13.79 -6.97
CA LEU A 4 -0.99 12.78 -7.54
C LEU A 4 -1.55 12.28 -8.88
N PRO A 5 -0.74 12.20 -9.95
CA PRO A 5 -1.16 11.57 -11.19
C PRO A 5 -1.37 10.07 -10.96
N ILE A 6 -2.43 9.48 -11.50
CA ILE A 6 -2.64 8.03 -11.46
C ILE A 6 -3.03 7.49 -12.82
N ALA A 7 -2.38 6.42 -13.25
CA ALA A 7 -2.86 5.56 -14.33
C ALA A 7 -3.70 4.45 -13.68
N LEU A 8 -5.02 4.54 -13.82
CA LEU A 8 -5.93 3.49 -13.35
C LEU A 8 -5.90 2.29 -14.30
N ASN A 9 -6.09 1.09 -13.74
CA ASN A 9 -6.14 -0.15 -14.52
C ASN A 9 -4.92 -0.35 -15.46
N ASP A 10 -3.74 0.03 -15.00
CA ASP A 10 -2.51 0.05 -15.79
C ASP A 10 -1.97 -1.36 -16.09
N HIS A 11 -1.13 -1.46 -17.13
CA HIS A 11 -0.53 -2.73 -17.55
C HIS A 11 0.45 -3.30 -16.52
N TRP A 12 1.21 -2.50 -15.79
CA TRP A 12 2.18 -3.01 -14.81
C TRP A 12 1.49 -3.77 -13.66
N ASN A 13 0.40 -3.22 -13.14
CA ASN A 13 -0.42 -3.91 -12.15
C ASN A 13 -1.11 -5.14 -12.74
N LYS A 14 -1.60 -5.09 -13.99
CA LYS A 14 -2.15 -6.27 -14.67
C LYS A 14 -1.10 -7.38 -14.82
N ASP A 15 0.13 -7.02 -15.15
CA ASP A 15 1.24 -7.96 -15.27
C ASP A 15 1.57 -8.59 -13.91
N ALA A 16 1.56 -7.81 -12.82
CA ALA A 16 1.72 -8.33 -11.47
C ALA A 16 0.60 -9.30 -11.06
N ILE A 17 -0.66 -9.00 -11.45
CA ILE A 17 -1.80 -9.91 -11.24
C ILE A 17 -1.62 -11.20 -12.05
N GLN A 18 -1.24 -11.09 -13.32
CA GLN A 18 -0.98 -12.25 -14.18
C GLN A 18 0.17 -13.11 -13.64
N TYR A 19 1.24 -12.47 -13.15
CA TYR A 19 2.35 -13.15 -12.51
C TYR A 19 1.86 -13.94 -11.28
N TYR A 20 1.10 -13.32 -10.39
CA TYR A 20 0.48 -13.99 -9.24
C TYR A 20 -0.39 -15.19 -9.64
N MET A 21 -1.19 -15.04 -10.71
CA MET A 21 -2.03 -16.12 -11.23
C MET A 21 -1.21 -17.31 -11.73
N LYS A 22 -0.04 -17.05 -12.32
CA LYS A 22 0.86 -18.09 -12.84
C LYS A 22 1.66 -18.78 -11.74
N THR A 23 2.05 -18.05 -10.68
CA THR A 23 3.04 -18.54 -9.71
C THR A 23 2.46 -18.96 -8.36
N ILE A 24 1.35 -18.36 -7.93
CA ILE A 24 0.84 -18.52 -6.55
C ILE A 24 -0.59 -19.06 -6.53
N ARG A 25 -1.54 -18.37 -7.17
CA ARG A 25 -2.96 -18.79 -7.18
C ARG A 25 -3.63 -18.37 -8.46
N SER A 26 -4.01 -19.35 -9.27
CA SER A 26 -4.61 -19.13 -10.59
C SER A 26 -6.08 -18.73 -10.57
N LYS A 27 -6.81 -18.99 -9.48
CA LYS A 27 -8.25 -18.67 -9.36
C LYS A 27 -8.59 -18.14 -7.96
N ALA A 28 -9.32 -17.04 -7.92
CA ALA A 28 -9.92 -16.43 -6.73
C ALA A 28 -11.01 -15.44 -7.14
N ASN A 29 -11.89 -15.04 -6.22
CA ASN A 29 -12.93 -14.05 -6.51
C ASN A 29 -12.38 -12.68 -6.94
N TYR A 30 -11.17 -12.35 -6.50
CA TYR A 30 -10.47 -11.12 -6.87
C TYR A 30 -9.69 -11.21 -8.19
N LEU A 31 -9.72 -12.36 -8.88
CA LEU A 31 -9.03 -12.59 -10.15
C LEU A 31 -10.05 -12.76 -11.28
N PRO A 32 -9.71 -12.38 -12.53
CA PRO A 32 -8.42 -11.83 -12.97
C PRO A 32 -8.34 -10.30 -12.88
N ASN A 33 -9.41 -9.62 -12.44
CA ASN A 33 -9.49 -8.16 -12.48
C ASN A 33 -9.90 -7.60 -11.10
N ASN A 34 -8.94 -6.95 -10.45
CA ASN A 34 -9.12 -6.38 -9.12
C ASN A 34 -10.11 -5.21 -9.10
N LEU A 35 -10.15 -4.35 -10.13
CA LEU A 35 -11.11 -3.24 -10.21
C LEU A 35 -12.54 -3.76 -10.31
N LYS A 36 -12.76 -4.77 -11.15
CA LYS A 36 -14.06 -5.48 -11.24
C LYS A 36 -14.43 -6.10 -9.90
N PHE A 37 -13.46 -6.69 -9.21
CA PHE A 37 -13.69 -7.25 -7.88
C PHE A 37 -14.05 -6.18 -6.85
N ILE A 38 -13.37 -5.02 -6.86
CA ILE A 38 -13.68 -3.87 -6.00
C ILE A 38 -15.12 -3.40 -6.25
N ALA A 39 -15.54 -3.29 -7.51
CA ALA A 39 -16.90 -2.91 -7.86
C ALA A 39 -17.94 -3.92 -7.33
N ASN A 40 -17.76 -5.19 -7.66
CA ASN A 40 -18.66 -6.28 -7.24
C ASN A 40 -18.78 -6.38 -5.71
N ASN A 41 -17.66 -6.26 -4.99
CA ASN A 41 -17.65 -6.35 -3.53
C ASN A 41 -18.39 -5.19 -2.85
N ASN A 42 -18.57 -4.06 -3.56
CA ASN A 42 -19.29 -2.88 -3.08
C ASN A 42 -20.67 -2.71 -3.73
N GLY A 43 -21.21 -3.77 -4.36
CA GLY A 43 -22.57 -3.80 -4.88
C GLY A 43 -22.78 -3.07 -6.20
N ILE A 44 -21.70 -2.70 -6.91
CA ILE A 44 -21.76 -2.09 -8.23
C ILE A 44 -21.59 -3.21 -9.26
N ILE A 45 -22.71 -3.61 -9.89
CA ILE A 45 -22.80 -4.79 -10.76
C ILE A 45 -23.55 -4.40 -12.05
N ASP A 46 -22.97 -3.48 -12.81
CA ASP A 46 -23.47 -3.08 -14.13
C ASP A 46 -22.33 -3.00 -15.15
N ASP A 47 -22.64 -2.60 -16.38
CA ASP A 47 -21.68 -2.54 -17.49
C ASP A 47 -20.65 -1.41 -17.33
N ASN A 48 -20.93 -0.42 -16.47
CA ASN A 48 -20.08 0.77 -16.24
C ASN A 48 -19.36 0.69 -14.88
N ASP A 49 -19.28 -0.48 -14.27
CA ASP A 49 -18.85 -0.64 -12.89
C ASP A 49 -17.39 -0.22 -12.64
N ILE A 50 -16.49 -0.50 -13.57
CA ILE A 50 -15.09 -0.06 -13.54
C ILE A 50 -15.02 1.47 -13.60
N GLU A 51 -15.84 2.11 -14.42
CA GLU A 51 -15.89 3.57 -14.54
C GLU A 51 -16.41 4.20 -13.23
N GLN A 52 -17.47 3.65 -12.65
CA GLN A 52 -18.03 4.14 -11.38
C GLN A 52 -17.03 4.03 -10.23
N ILE A 53 -16.35 2.89 -10.09
CA ILE A 53 -15.29 2.75 -9.08
C ILE A 53 -14.13 3.69 -9.37
N SER A 54 -13.73 3.85 -10.63
CA SER A 54 -12.67 4.80 -11.01
C SER A 54 -13.02 6.22 -10.59
N ASN A 55 -14.25 6.66 -10.82
CA ASN A 55 -14.73 7.98 -10.40
C ASN A 55 -14.69 8.14 -8.87
N ILE A 56 -15.15 7.13 -8.11
CA ILE A 56 -15.08 7.13 -6.65
C ILE A 56 -13.62 7.26 -6.17
N LEU A 57 -12.69 6.51 -6.77
CA LEU A 57 -11.27 6.54 -6.42
C LEU A 57 -10.61 7.91 -6.70
N LEU A 58 -11.01 8.59 -7.79
CA LEU A 58 -10.50 9.90 -8.21
C LEU A 58 -11.12 11.06 -7.41
N GLU A 59 -12.40 10.98 -7.07
CA GLU A 59 -13.11 11.98 -6.27
C GLU A 59 -12.77 11.89 -4.77
N ALA A 60 -12.25 10.75 -4.32
CA ALA A 60 -11.84 10.55 -2.95
C ALA A 60 -10.68 11.47 -2.53
N GLN A 61 -10.89 12.12 -1.38
CA GLN A 61 -9.83 12.77 -0.62
C GLN A 61 -9.31 11.78 0.43
N TRP A 62 -8.12 11.27 0.20
CA TRP A 62 -7.47 10.23 1.00
C TRP A 62 -6.61 10.87 2.07
N LEU A 63 -7.03 10.80 3.33
CA LEU A 63 -6.24 11.26 4.47
C LEU A 63 -5.22 10.18 4.84
N VAL A 64 -3.93 10.50 4.76
CA VAL A 64 -2.84 9.64 5.24
C VAL A 64 -2.92 9.59 6.76
N ILE A 65 -3.18 8.42 7.31
CA ILE A 65 -3.34 8.22 8.76
C ILE A 65 -2.15 7.48 9.38
N CYS A 66 -1.35 6.80 8.55
CA CYS A 66 -0.20 6.03 8.99
C CYS A 66 0.83 5.99 7.86
N ILE A 67 2.10 5.96 8.24
CA ILE A 67 3.23 5.72 7.36
C ILE A 67 4.00 4.56 7.96
N GLY A 68 4.32 3.53 7.17
CA GLY A 68 4.99 2.36 7.70
C GLY A 68 5.29 1.30 6.63
N PHE A 69 5.25 0.03 7.06
CA PHE A 69 5.62 -1.13 6.24
C PHE A 69 7.06 -1.02 5.70
N CYS A 70 7.25 -0.78 4.41
CA CYS A 70 8.56 -0.58 3.79
C CYS A 70 8.68 0.87 3.30
N LEU A 71 9.81 1.52 3.62
CA LEU A 71 10.25 2.81 3.06
C LEU A 71 9.16 3.90 3.00
N GLY A 72 8.45 4.09 4.11
CA GLY A 72 7.47 5.18 4.22
C GLY A 72 6.18 4.96 3.43
N CYS A 73 5.76 3.71 3.21
CA CYS A 73 4.49 3.40 2.55
C CYS A 73 3.31 4.06 3.31
N PRO A 74 2.58 4.99 2.68
CA PRO A 74 1.42 5.63 3.29
C PRO A 74 0.22 4.67 3.32
N PHE A 75 -0.53 4.72 4.40
CA PHE A 75 -1.86 4.16 4.50
C PHE A 75 -2.86 5.30 4.68
N ALA A 76 -3.84 5.36 3.80
CA ALA A 76 -4.82 6.45 3.77
C ALA A 76 -6.25 5.93 3.78
N ILE A 77 -7.16 6.77 4.27
CA ILE A 77 -8.61 6.49 4.31
C ILE A 77 -9.38 7.65 3.69
N PRO A 78 -10.49 7.41 2.97
CA PRO A 78 -11.33 8.48 2.48
C PRO A 78 -11.95 9.29 3.63
N ILE A 79 -11.82 10.61 3.54
CA ILE A 79 -12.47 11.56 4.47
C ILE A 79 -13.99 11.45 4.35
N ASN A 80 -14.49 11.45 3.11
CA ASN A 80 -15.91 11.26 2.84
C ASN A 80 -16.30 9.78 2.98
N LEU A 81 -17.26 9.48 3.86
CA LEU A 81 -17.78 8.13 4.09
C LEU A 81 -18.33 7.47 2.82
N LYS A 82 -18.88 8.25 1.88
CA LYS A 82 -19.42 7.72 0.61
C LYS A 82 -18.35 7.12 -0.29
N HIS A 83 -17.09 7.48 -0.09
CA HIS A 83 -15.97 6.99 -0.88
C HIS A 83 -15.25 5.80 -0.22
N ARG A 84 -15.75 5.30 0.92
CA ARG A 84 -15.17 4.14 1.62
C ARG A 84 -15.59 2.84 0.95
N LEU A 85 -14.82 2.45 -0.06
CA LEU A 85 -14.88 1.13 -0.65
C LEU A 85 -14.24 0.13 0.31
N SER A 86 -14.91 -1.00 0.55
CA SER A 86 -14.41 -2.10 1.38
C SER A 86 -14.07 -3.29 0.50
N VAL A 87 -12.88 -3.87 0.63
CA VAL A 87 -12.50 -5.12 -0.05
C VAL A 87 -11.57 -6.00 0.79
N PRO A 88 -11.68 -7.33 0.74
CA PRO A 88 -10.72 -8.19 1.41
C PRO A 88 -9.34 -8.15 0.74
N LYS A 89 -8.31 -8.44 1.55
CA LYS A 89 -6.94 -8.66 1.08
C LYS A 89 -6.84 -9.99 0.32
N TYR A 90 -5.81 -10.11 -0.53
CA TYR A 90 -5.37 -11.35 -1.16
C TYR A 90 -5.10 -12.46 -0.13
N ASN A 91 -5.27 -13.70 -0.57
CA ASN A 91 -4.96 -14.90 0.22
C ASN A 91 -4.38 -15.99 -0.71
N PRO A 92 -3.11 -16.39 -0.58
CA PRO A 92 -2.05 -15.67 0.13
C PRO A 92 -1.70 -14.37 -0.59
N ALA A 93 -0.90 -13.50 0.06
CA ALA A 93 -0.43 -12.23 -0.51
C ALA A 93 0.45 -12.44 -1.76
N ARG A 94 0.60 -11.39 -2.57
CA ARG A 94 1.55 -11.39 -3.69
C ARG A 94 2.97 -11.24 -3.17
N THR A 95 3.90 -11.89 -3.85
CA THR A 95 5.35 -11.72 -3.61
C THR A 95 5.95 -10.53 -4.35
N TYR A 96 5.23 -9.99 -5.34
CA TYR A 96 5.68 -8.91 -6.21
C TYR A 96 4.55 -7.91 -6.47
N ILE A 97 4.87 -6.62 -6.36
CA ILE A 97 4.07 -5.45 -6.73
C ILE A 97 5.05 -4.41 -7.27
N PRO A 98 4.79 -3.76 -8.41
CA PRO A 98 5.66 -2.70 -8.92
C PRO A 98 5.66 -1.47 -8.01
N ASP A 99 6.73 -0.68 -8.06
CA ASP A 99 6.81 0.61 -7.38
C ASP A 99 5.73 1.57 -7.87
N GLY A 100 5.25 2.44 -6.99
CA GLY A 100 4.18 3.39 -7.28
C GLY A 100 2.79 2.76 -7.39
N SER A 101 2.63 1.44 -7.22
CA SER A 101 1.29 0.83 -7.24
C SER A 101 0.42 1.36 -6.10
N CYS A 102 -0.82 1.69 -6.43
CA CYS A 102 -1.88 2.05 -5.52
C CYS A 102 -2.86 0.89 -5.38
N ASP A 103 -3.22 0.53 -4.16
CA ASP A 103 -4.16 -0.57 -3.90
C ASP A 103 -5.08 -0.36 -2.71
N LEU A 104 -6.12 -1.17 -2.61
CA LEU A 104 -7.18 -1.06 -1.60
C LEU A 104 -7.31 -2.35 -0.78
N GLY A 105 -7.38 -2.24 0.55
CA GLY A 105 -7.54 -3.38 1.45
C GLY A 105 -8.24 -3.00 2.73
N GLY A 106 -9.33 -3.70 3.04
CA GLY A 106 -10.38 -3.16 3.88
C GLY A 106 -10.88 -1.84 3.27
N ASN A 107 -10.87 -0.78 4.08
CA ASN A 107 -11.23 0.57 3.67
C ASN A 107 -10.01 1.47 3.42
N TYR A 108 -8.81 0.89 3.38
CA TYR A 108 -7.55 1.63 3.34
C TYR A 108 -6.93 1.53 1.97
N MET A 109 -6.40 2.65 1.51
CA MET A 109 -5.53 2.72 0.35
C MET A 109 -4.07 2.70 0.80
N ALA A 110 -3.20 2.06 0.04
CA ALA A 110 -1.75 2.17 0.18
C ALA A 110 -1.09 2.54 -1.16
N ILE A 111 0.08 3.18 -1.09
CA ILE A 111 0.94 3.46 -2.25
C ILE A 111 2.31 2.81 -2.00
N TYR A 112 2.70 1.86 -2.82
CA TYR A 112 3.96 1.14 -2.61
C TYR A 112 5.13 2.01 -3.07
N PRO A 113 6.04 2.42 -2.17
CA PRO A 113 7.13 3.32 -2.54
C PRO A 113 8.20 2.65 -3.40
N ILE A 114 8.32 1.32 -3.26
CA ILE A 114 9.26 0.47 -3.98
C ILE A 114 8.59 -0.85 -4.34
N GLU A 115 9.22 -1.58 -5.25
CA GLU A 115 8.87 -2.97 -5.51
C GLU A 115 8.90 -3.79 -4.21
N SER A 116 7.80 -4.49 -3.91
CA SER A 116 7.66 -5.23 -2.65
C SER A 116 6.49 -6.22 -2.67
N PRO A 117 6.43 -7.18 -1.71
CA PRO A 117 5.24 -8.01 -1.54
C PRO A 117 4.06 -7.20 -1.00
N GLY A 118 2.83 -7.66 -1.26
CA GLY A 118 1.65 -7.02 -0.70
C GLY A 118 0.35 -7.73 -0.99
N GLY A 119 -0.69 -7.35 -0.24
CA GLY A 119 -1.94 -8.10 -0.16
C GLY A 119 -3.19 -7.33 -0.56
N TYR A 120 -3.11 -6.06 -0.92
CA TYR A 120 -4.30 -5.25 -1.20
C TYR A 120 -4.71 -5.39 -2.67
N GLN A 121 -5.90 -4.93 -3.04
CA GLN A 121 -6.45 -5.02 -4.40
C GLN A 121 -5.92 -3.86 -5.25
N LEU A 122 -4.98 -4.15 -6.15
CA LEU A 122 -4.38 -3.16 -7.08
C LEU A 122 -5.45 -2.45 -7.91
N PHE A 123 -5.41 -1.12 -7.99
CA PHE A 123 -6.34 -0.33 -8.81
C PHE A 123 -5.66 0.65 -9.78
N GLY A 124 -4.42 1.03 -9.54
CA GLY A 124 -3.68 1.92 -10.43
C GLY A 124 -2.24 2.12 -9.99
N ARG A 125 -1.49 2.94 -10.72
CA ARG A 125 -0.09 3.27 -10.44
C ARG A 125 0.12 4.77 -10.50
N THR A 126 0.93 5.30 -9.58
CA THR A 126 1.32 6.71 -9.49
C THR A 126 2.83 6.87 -9.65
N ILE A 127 3.32 8.10 -9.49
CA ILE A 127 4.74 8.42 -9.47
C ILE A 127 5.43 7.81 -8.24
N GLN A 128 6.75 7.83 -8.23
CA GLN A 128 7.53 7.42 -7.08
C GLN A 128 7.18 8.27 -5.85
N THR A 129 6.92 7.61 -4.73
CA THR A 129 6.71 8.27 -3.43
C THR A 129 7.93 8.17 -2.51
N TRP A 130 9.01 7.55 -3.00
CA TRP A 130 10.27 7.40 -2.30
C TRP A 130 11.47 7.59 -3.23
N SER A 131 12.50 8.25 -2.70
CA SER A 131 13.79 8.49 -3.34
C SER A 131 14.90 8.09 -2.38
N THR A 132 15.51 6.91 -2.57
CA THR A 132 16.50 6.34 -1.65
C THR A 132 17.64 7.28 -1.27
N PHE A 133 18.10 8.10 -2.21
CA PHE A 133 19.17 9.06 -1.98
C PHE A 133 18.69 10.51 -1.88
N GLY A 134 17.38 10.74 -1.94
CA GLY A 134 16.81 12.08 -2.00
C GLY A 134 17.15 12.83 -3.29
N THR A 135 17.58 12.12 -4.33
CA THR A 135 18.15 12.70 -5.54
C THR A 135 17.16 12.83 -6.69
N ILE A 136 15.92 12.30 -6.57
CA ILE A 136 14.89 12.25 -7.64
C ILE A 136 14.23 13.63 -7.92
N GLY A 137 14.91 14.72 -7.60
CA GLY A 137 14.39 16.08 -7.77
C GLY A 137 13.37 16.48 -6.71
N TYR A 138 12.80 17.68 -6.84
CA TYR A 138 11.84 18.19 -5.85
C TYR A 138 10.56 17.32 -5.86
N PRO A 139 9.97 16.99 -4.69
CA PRO A 139 10.27 17.51 -3.35
C PRO A 139 11.23 16.64 -2.53
N PHE A 140 11.95 15.69 -3.14
CA PHE A 140 12.86 14.83 -2.41
C PHE A 140 14.16 15.57 -2.06
N THR A 141 14.66 15.30 -0.86
CA THR A 141 15.98 15.75 -0.42
C THR A 141 16.68 14.62 0.32
N ASN A 142 17.99 14.75 0.54
CA ASN A 142 18.79 13.76 1.28
C ASN A 142 18.27 13.52 2.70
N TYR A 143 17.54 14.48 3.26
CA TYR A 143 16.91 14.42 4.60
C TYR A 143 15.42 14.08 4.54
N GLN A 144 14.82 14.08 3.36
CA GLN A 144 13.43 13.75 3.11
C GLN A 144 13.31 12.87 1.85
N PRO A 145 13.68 11.57 1.97
CA PRO A 145 13.53 10.61 0.88
C PRO A 145 12.07 10.19 0.64
N TRP A 146 11.10 10.58 1.48
CA TRP A 146 9.68 10.28 1.31
C TRP A 146 8.87 11.48 0.79
N LEU A 147 7.87 11.21 -0.05
CA LEU A 147 6.99 12.24 -0.60
C LEU A 147 5.88 12.65 0.37
N LEU A 148 5.38 11.70 1.16
CA LEU A 148 4.11 11.83 1.87
C LEU A 148 4.33 11.80 3.38
N ASN A 149 3.64 12.70 4.10
CA ASN A 149 3.65 12.81 5.55
C ASN A 149 2.31 12.35 6.16
N MET A 150 2.32 12.07 7.46
CA MET A 150 1.08 11.80 8.19
C MET A 150 0.17 13.03 8.11
N PHE A 151 -1.12 12.81 7.94
CA PHE A 151 -2.17 13.81 7.74
C PHE A 151 -2.15 14.55 6.40
N ASP A 152 -1.27 14.17 5.47
CA ASP A 152 -1.43 14.61 4.08
C ASP A 152 -2.76 14.15 3.52
N ILE A 153 -3.35 14.99 2.67
CA ILE A 153 -4.57 14.66 1.93
C ILE A 153 -4.18 14.48 0.48
N ILE A 154 -4.31 13.26 -0.02
CA ILE A 154 -4.05 12.89 -1.41
C ILE A 154 -5.38 12.94 -2.18
N GLN A 155 -5.36 13.52 -3.36
CA GLN A 155 -6.41 13.33 -4.36
C GLN A 155 -5.77 12.96 -5.69
N PHE A 156 -6.34 11.97 -6.37
CA PHE A 156 -5.77 11.51 -7.62
C PHE A 156 -6.27 12.31 -8.82
N GLN A 157 -5.39 12.48 -9.81
CA GLN A 157 -5.72 13.02 -11.12
C GLN A 157 -5.47 11.94 -12.16
N SER A 158 -6.50 11.58 -12.92
CA SER A 158 -6.38 10.53 -13.94
C SER A 158 -5.42 10.96 -15.04
N VAL A 159 -4.46 10.11 -15.37
CA VAL A 159 -3.53 10.27 -16.48
C VAL A 159 -3.42 8.96 -17.26
N THR A 160 -3.03 9.05 -18.53
CA THR A 160 -2.66 7.87 -19.32
C THR A 160 -1.34 7.27 -18.83
N GLU A 161 -1.11 5.99 -19.13
CA GLU A 161 0.16 5.33 -18.83
C GLU A 161 1.36 6.05 -19.47
N LEU A 162 1.19 6.58 -20.69
CA LEU A 162 2.24 7.34 -21.38
C LEU A 162 2.54 8.65 -20.65
N GLN A 163 1.52 9.39 -20.21
CA GLN A 163 1.71 10.60 -19.42
C GLN A 163 2.38 10.29 -18.08
N LEU A 164 1.94 9.22 -17.40
CA LEU A 164 2.58 8.79 -16.14
C LEU A 164 4.06 8.48 -16.37
N LYS A 165 4.38 7.73 -17.43
CA LYS A 165 5.77 7.40 -17.77
C LYS A 165 6.59 8.65 -18.08
N ASN A 166 6.03 9.63 -18.79
CA ASN A 166 6.72 10.89 -19.06
C ASN A 166 7.00 11.68 -17.78
N LEU A 167 6.02 11.77 -16.87
CA LEU A 167 6.20 12.42 -15.56
C LEU A 167 7.29 11.72 -14.73
N GLN A 168 7.31 10.38 -14.72
CA GLN A 168 8.37 9.62 -14.07
C GLN A 168 9.74 9.88 -14.70
N MET A 169 9.83 9.99 -16.04
CA MET A 169 11.08 10.34 -16.71
C MET A 169 11.53 11.78 -16.41
N GLU A 170 10.60 12.72 -16.28
CA GLU A 170 10.92 14.11 -15.93
C GLU A 170 11.53 14.20 -14.53
N LEU A 171 10.95 13.50 -13.54
CA LEU A 171 11.52 13.37 -12.20
C LEU A 171 12.95 12.79 -12.24
N LEU A 172 13.20 11.83 -13.13
CA LEU A 172 14.54 11.25 -13.31
C LEU A 172 15.52 12.18 -14.03
N LYS A 173 15.06 13.10 -14.90
CA LYS A 173 15.93 14.05 -15.62
C LYS A 173 16.40 15.22 -14.75
N GLU A 174 15.60 15.63 -13.76
CA GLU A 174 16.04 16.60 -12.76
C GLU A 174 17.30 16.11 -12.02
N ILE A 175 17.48 14.78 -11.89
CA ILE A 175 18.66 14.14 -11.30
C ILE A 175 19.94 14.46 -12.08
N ASP A 176 19.94 14.22 -13.39
CA ASP A 176 21.11 14.43 -14.25
C ASP A 176 21.49 15.92 -14.35
N SER A 177 20.48 16.78 -14.30
CA SER A 177 20.65 18.24 -14.33
C SER A 177 21.27 18.76 -13.03
N ASN A 178 20.78 18.30 -11.88
CA ASN A 178 21.27 18.72 -10.57
C ASN A 178 22.62 18.10 -10.21
N ASN A 179 22.91 16.87 -10.66
CA ASN A 179 24.22 16.23 -10.49
C ASN A 179 25.37 16.99 -11.18
N ASN A 180 25.09 17.79 -12.22
CA ASN A 180 26.08 18.65 -12.86
C ASN A 180 26.37 19.96 -12.09
N ASN A 181 25.58 20.29 -11.06
CA ASN A 181 25.72 21.51 -10.25
C ASN A 181 26.22 21.26 -8.81
N TYR A 182 26.64 20.03 -8.45
CA TYR A 182 27.14 19.70 -7.11
C TYR A 182 28.53 20.27 -6.75
N ASN A 183 29.03 21.25 -7.50
CA ASN A 183 30.20 22.05 -7.14
C ASN A 183 29.76 23.47 -6.79
N GLU A 184 28.98 23.66 -5.73
CA GLU A 184 28.97 24.83 -4.83
C GLU A 184 27.69 24.86 -3.98
N VAL A 185 27.80 25.45 -2.78
CA VAL A 185 26.74 25.91 -1.84
C VAL A 185 26.22 24.85 -0.84
N SER A 186 25.99 25.10 0.46
CA SER A 186 26.57 25.93 1.54
C SER A 186 25.89 25.48 2.86
N ASN A 187 26.51 25.79 4.01
CA ASN A 187 26.14 25.34 5.36
C ASN A 187 24.82 25.93 5.94
N ASP A 188 23.64 25.52 5.48
CA ASP A 188 22.35 25.96 6.05
C ASP A 188 21.64 24.90 6.93
N SER A 189 22.33 23.81 7.27
CA SER A 189 21.75 22.65 7.98
C SER A 189 21.43 22.88 9.46
N GLN A 190 21.95 23.95 10.08
CA GLN A 190 21.86 24.16 11.53
C GLN A 190 20.59 24.89 11.98
N GLN A 191 19.94 25.68 11.13
CA GLN A 191 18.72 26.41 11.50
C GLN A 191 17.44 25.56 11.46
N GLN A 192 17.40 24.49 10.66
CA GLN A 192 16.20 23.64 10.55
C GLN A 192 16.05 22.66 11.73
N GLN A 193 17.13 22.27 12.40
CA GLN A 193 17.08 21.35 13.55
C GLN A 193 16.47 21.97 14.80
N GLN A 194 16.56 23.28 14.99
CA GLN A 194 16.02 23.95 16.19
C GLN A 194 14.49 24.06 16.17
N ASN A 195 13.86 24.15 15.00
CA ASN A 195 12.40 24.31 14.91
C ASN A 195 11.60 23.00 15.11
N LEU A 196 12.25 21.84 15.12
CA LEU A 196 11.58 20.54 15.29
C LEU A 196 11.46 20.11 16.76
N GLN A 197 12.20 20.74 17.68
CA GLN A 197 12.17 20.39 19.11
C GLN A 197 11.05 21.07 19.91
N GLU A 198 10.40 22.12 19.38
CA GLU A 198 9.38 22.89 20.12
C GLU A 198 7.94 22.35 19.99
N LEU A 199 7.70 21.28 19.22
CA LEU A 199 6.34 20.83 18.86
C LEU A 199 5.79 19.65 19.67
N ASP A 200 6.53 19.09 20.64
CA ASP A 200 6.24 17.74 21.15
C ASP A 200 5.66 17.60 22.57
N ASP A 201 5.22 18.69 23.21
CA ASP A 201 4.78 18.62 24.63
C ASP A 201 3.26 18.57 24.90
N ASN A 202 2.38 18.61 23.88
CA ASN A 202 0.93 18.72 24.13
C ASN A 202 0.00 17.79 23.34
N HIS A 203 0.51 16.83 22.56
CA HIS A 203 -0.36 15.93 21.78
C HIS A 203 -0.13 14.47 22.18
N LYS A 204 -1.14 13.86 22.84
CA LYS A 204 -1.21 12.40 22.97
C LYS A 204 -1.50 11.81 21.58
N ILE A 205 -0.45 11.51 20.85
CA ILE A 205 -0.52 10.79 19.57
C ILE A 205 -0.95 9.36 19.88
N ILE A 206 -2.17 8.99 19.47
CA ILE A 206 -2.62 7.61 19.49
C ILE A 206 -2.02 6.92 18.27
N TYR A 207 -0.98 6.11 18.47
CA TYR A 207 -0.47 5.22 17.44
C TYR A 207 -1.49 4.10 17.18
N ALA A 208 -2.30 4.25 16.13
CA ALA A 208 -3.01 3.11 15.56
C ALA A 208 -2.03 2.33 14.68
N MET A 209 -1.48 1.23 15.20
CA MET A 209 -0.77 0.26 14.36
C MET A 209 -1.77 -0.37 13.39
N VAL A 210 -1.76 0.07 12.14
CA VAL A 210 -2.44 -0.63 11.06
C VAL A 210 -1.59 -1.85 10.74
N GLY A 211 -2.11 -3.05 11.05
CA GLY A 211 -1.46 -4.32 10.73
C GLY A 211 -1.27 -4.48 9.22
N ALA A 212 -0.10 -4.10 8.72
CA ALA A 212 0.41 -4.51 7.44
C ALA A 212 0.92 -5.95 7.57
N MET A 213 0.46 -6.82 6.67
CA MET A 213 0.62 -8.28 6.65
C MET A 213 -0.37 -9.07 7.52
N LYS A 214 -1.08 -9.98 6.86
CA LYS A 214 -1.69 -11.14 7.52
C LYS A 214 -0.60 -12.19 7.59
N THR A 215 0.10 -12.28 8.71
CA THR A 215 1.04 -13.38 8.96
C THR A 215 0.19 -14.58 9.34
N GLU A 216 -0.21 -15.38 8.36
CA GLU A 216 -0.83 -16.67 8.63
C GLU A 216 0.27 -17.63 9.10
N ILE A 217 0.10 -18.20 10.29
CA ILE A 217 0.97 -19.25 10.82
C ILE A 217 0.23 -20.57 10.62
N THR A 218 0.79 -21.45 9.79
CA THR A 218 0.28 -22.81 9.62
C THR A 218 0.83 -23.68 10.75
N ILE A 219 -0.06 -24.23 11.57
CA ILE A 219 0.29 -25.21 12.61
C ILE A 219 0.03 -26.60 12.04
N ILE A 220 1.05 -27.46 12.06
CA ILE A 220 1.01 -28.81 11.51
C ILE A 220 1.29 -29.78 12.64
N SER A 221 0.54 -30.89 12.67
CA SER A 221 0.85 -32.02 13.55
C SER A 221 2.02 -32.82 13.01
N ASP A 222 2.91 -33.28 13.89
CA ASP A 222 3.98 -34.22 13.56
C ASP A 222 3.49 -35.67 13.42
N CYS A 223 2.22 -35.93 13.73
CA CYS A 223 1.61 -37.26 13.71
C CYS A 223 0.27 -37.29 12.97
N ASN A 224 -0.04 -38.47 12.42
CA ASN A 224 -1.34 -38.78 11.81
C ASN A 224 -2.33 -39.26 12.88
N GLY A 225 -3.58 -38.82 12.78
CA GLY A 225 -4.65 -39.28 13.67
C GLY A 225 -5.92 -38.44 13.50
N LYS A 226 -6.87 -38.64 14.41
CA LYS A 226 -8.14 -37.90 14.41
C LYS A 226 -8.07 -36.72 15.36
N LEU A 227 -8.53 -35.56 14.89
CA LEU A 227 -8.69 -34.38 15.74
C LEU A 227 -9.68 -34.69 16.87
N TYR A 228 -9.21 -34.62 18.11
CA TYR A 228 -10.00 -34.93 19.29
C TYR A 228 -10.62 -33.67 19.91
N HIS A 229 -9.84 -32.61 20.03
CA HIS A 229 -10.29 -31.36 20.65
C HIS A 229 -9.51 -30.15 20.13
N ILE A 230 -10.17 -28.98 20.07
CA ILE A 230 -9.55 -27.68 19.74
C ILE A 230 -9.71 -26.78 20.98
N TYR A 231 -8.61 -26.28 21.54
CA TYR A 231 -8.61 -25.45 22.75
C TYR A 231 -8.79 -23.96 22.47
N ILE A 232 -8.49 -23.54 21.24
CA ILE A 232 -8.51 -22.14 20.86
C ILE A 232 -9.85 -21.71 20.28
N LYS A 233 -10.23 -20.46 20.53
CA LYS A 233 -11.37 -19.80 19.88
C LYS A 233 -10.88 -18.77 18.85
N PRO A 234 -11.68 -18.46 17.81
CA PRO A 234 -11.38 -17.35 16.92
C PRO A 234 -11.13 -16.06 17.72
N ASN A 235 -10.09 -15.30 17.34
CA ASN A 235 -9.63 -14.06 17.97
C ASN A 235 -9.07 -14.18 19.40
N GLN A 236 -8.82 -15.39 19.89
CA GLN A 236 -8.11 -15.60 21.14
C GLN A 236 -6.61 -15.27 20.96
N LEU A 237 -6.02 -14.52 21.89
CA LEU A 237 -4.57 -14.35 21.96
C LEU A 237 -3.92 -15.66 22.41
N ILE A 238 -2.85 -16.06 21.72
CA ILE A 238 -2.15 -17.32 21.93
C ILE A 238 -0.67 -17.01 22.12
N ASN A 239 -0.04 -17.54 23.17
CA ASN A 239 1.38 -17.41 23.44
C ASN A 239 2.16 -18.65 22.98
N ALA A 240 3.48 -18.52 22.87
CA ALA A 240 4.35 -19.63 22.55
C ALA A 240 4.24 -20.72 23.63
N GLY A 241 3.95 -21.95 23.20
CA GLY A 241 3.79 -23.12 24.09
C GLY A 241 2.34 -23.40 24.51
N ASP A 242 1.37 -22.53 24.19
CA ASP A 242 -0.03 -22.80 24.50
C ASP A 242 -0.57 -23.99 23.69
N PRO A 243 -1.34 -24.91 24.30
CA PRO A 243 -1.94 -26.03 23.59
C PRO A 243 -3.06 -25.56 22.65
N LEU A 244 -3.01 -25.99 21.38
CA LEU A 244 -3.91 -25.51 20.34
C LEU A 244 -5.01 -26.52 20.01
N PHE A 245 -4.61 -27.76 19.76
CA PHE A 245 -5.50 -28.89 19.52
C PHE A 245 -4.85 -30.19 19.96
N ILE A 246 -5.67 -31.22 20.20
CA ILE A 246 -5.20 -32.59 20.47
C ILE A 246 -5.60 -33.49 19.30
N ILE A 247 -4.65 -34.31 18.87
CA ILE A 247 -4.90 -35.41 17.95
C ILE A 247 -4.84 -36.72 18.73
N LYS A 248 -5.85 -37.57 18.51
CA LYS A 248 -5.85 -38.95 18.95
C LYS A 248 -5.23 -39.81 17.86
N LEU A 249 -4.13 -40.47 18.19
CA LEU A 249 -3.47 -41.43 17.31
C LEU A 249 -4.39 -42.64 17.10
N ASP A 250 -4.50 -43.09 15.85
CA ASP A 250 -5.08 -44.40 15.56
C ASP A 250 -4.01 -45.44 15.95
N GLN A 251 -4.32 -46.28 16.94
CA GLN A 251 -3.46 -47.40 17.35
C GLN A 251 -3.42 -48.49 16.28
#